data_AF-X1L4I5-F1
#
_entry.id   AF-X1L4I5-F1
#
_cell.length_a   1.000
_cell.length_b   1.000
_cell.length_c   1.000
_cell.angle_alpha   90.00
_cell.angle_beta   90.00
_cell.angle_gamma   90.00
#
_symmetry.space_group_name_H-M   'P 1'
#
loop_
_entity.id
_entity.type
_entity.pdbx_description
1 polymer ?
#
loop_
_entity_poly.entity_id
_entity_poly.type
_entity_poly.pdbx_seq_one_letter_code
_entity_poly.pdbx_strand_id
1 'polypeptide(L)'
;MVKGGPSLNDVTRAELKVSSLERRFSEVADTGTDGAGIDWEHVSKEFLDLVDQADLMLAKGMANFESMYPRDLPSPVFFLFKAKCRPIQEYLKAPPESYWAFWYDGHSKGRYW
;
A
#
# COMPACT_ATOMS: atom_id res chain seq x y z
N MET A 1 4.31 5.05 -4.83
CA MET A 1 5.13 3.84 -4.59
C MET A 1 4.81 2.77 -5.61
N VAL A 2 5.84 2.17 -6.20
CA VAL A 2 5.78 1.00 -7.11
C VAL A 2 6.56 -0.17 -6.49
N LYS A 3 6.56 -1.35 -7.13
CA LYS A 3 7.35 -2.50 -6.70
C LYS A 3 8.83 -2.34 -7.08
N GLY A 4 9.73 -2.85 -6.25
CA GLY A 4 11.19 -2.84 -6.51
C GLY A 4 11.62 -3.76 -7.66
N GLY A 5 10.82 -4.80 -7.94
CA GLY A 5 10.99 -5.70 -9.08
C GLY A 5 9.67 -6.35 -9.52
N PRO A 6 9.67 -7.20 -10.55
CA PRO A 6 8.45 -7.85 -11.03
C PRO A 6 7.79 -8.70 -9.93
N SER A 7 6.52 -8.41 -9.64
CA SER A 7 5.74 -9.17 -8.65
C SER A 7 4.30 -9.33 -9.11
N LEU A 8 3.94 -10.53 -9.57
CA LEU A 8 2.62 -10.81 -10.16
C LEU A 8 2.25 -9.79 -11.26
N ASN A 9 1.29 -8.90 -10.96
CA ASN A 9 0.82 -7.83 -11.83
C ASN A 9 1.00 -6.44 -11.18
N ASP A 10 1.87 -6.33 -10.17
CA ASP A 10 2.21 -5.07 -9.55
C ASP A 10 3.10 -4.23 -10.46
N VAL A 11 2.80 -2.93 -10.52
CA VAL A 11 3.54 -1.97 -11.34
C VAL A 11 4.93 -1.76 -10.74
N THR A 12 5.95 -1.87 -11.59
CA THR A 12 7.35 -1.51 -11.35
C THR A 12 7.65 -0.11 -11.90
N ARG A 13 8.84 0.44 -11.61
CA ARG A 13 9.29 1.70 -12.24
C ARG A 13 9.35 1.60 -13.76
N ALA A 14 9.75 0.44 -14.30
CA ALA A 14 9.83 0.22 -15.74
C ALA A 14 8.45 0.30 -16.40
N GLU A 15 7.44 -0.34 -15.81
CA GLU A 15 6.06 -0.30 -16.31
C GLU A 15 5.42 1.08 -16.12
N LEU A 16 5.74 1.78 -15.03
CA LEU A 16 5.25 3.13 -14.81
C LEU A 16 5.81 4.10 -15.87
N LYS A 17 7.11 4.00 -16.20
CA LYS A 17 7.78 4.86 -17.20
C LYS A 17 7.17 4.77 -18.59
N VAL A 18 6.78 3.58 -19.01
CA VAL A 18 6.12 3.38 -20.31
C VAL A 18 4.62 3.70 -20.27
N SER A 19 4.07 3.92 -19.07
CA SER A 19 2.67 4.29 -18.89
C SER A 19 2.46 5.80 -19.05
N SER A 20 1.22 6.19 -19.30
CA SER A 20 0.80 7.60 -19.27
C SER A 20 0.71 8.18 -17.85
N LEU A 21 0.99 7.38 -16.81
CA LEU A 21 0.76 7.74 -15.42
C LEU A 21 1.98 8.35 -14.73
N GLU A 22 3.22 8.09 -15.19
CA GLU A 22 4.43 8.63 -14.51
C GLU A 22 4.34 10.15 -14.34
N ARG A 23 3.92 10.87 -15.38
CA ARG A 23 3.74 12.34 -15.38
C ARG A 23 2.70 12.88 -14.38
N ARG A 24 1.91 12.02 -13.75
CA ARG A 24 0.90 12.40 -12.75
C ARG A 24 1.48 12.46 -11.33
N PHE A 25 2.71 11.99 -11.14
CA PHE A 25 3.37 11.95 -9.84
C PHE A 25 4.59 12.86 -9.85
N SER A 26 4.72 13.70 -8.83
CA SER A 26 5.91 14.55 -8.63
C SER A 26 7.12 13.72 -8.20
N GLU A 27 6.88 12.61 -7.51
CA GLU A 27 7.89 11.70 -7.01
C GLU A 27 7.42 10.25 -7.19
N VAL A 28 8.36 9.40 -7.58
CA VAL A 28 8.14 7.96 -7.68
C VAL A 28 9.27 7.30 -6.89
N ALA A 29 8.90 6.49 -5.91
CA ALA A 29 9.79 5.60 -5.19
C ALA A 29 9.28 4.15 -5.26
N ASP A 30 10.11 3.18 -4.90
CA ASP A 30 9.78 1.75 -4.91
C ASP A 30 10.00 1.10 -3.53
N THR A 31 9.41 -0.08 -3.34
CA THR A 31 9.49 -0.80 -2.06
C THR A 31 10.86 -1.38 -1.76
N GLY A 32 11.79 -1.46 -2.71
CA GLY A 32 13.06 -2.17 -2.58
C GLY A 32 12.95 -3.69 -2.67
N THR A 33 11.75 -4.23 -2.87
CA THR A 33 11.44 -5.67 -2.84
C THR A 33 10.56 -6.08 -4.01
N ASP A 34 10.59 -7.36 -4.39
CA ASP A 34 9.83 -7.96 -5.50
C ASP A 34 8.74 -8.96 -5.02
N GLY A 35 8.38 -8.91 -3.73
CA GLY A 35 7.28 -9.70 -3.13
C GLY A 35 5.92 -9.00 -3.15
N ALA A 36 4.83 -9.75 -2.96
CA ALA A 36 3.48 -9.20 -2.84
C ALA A 36 3.31 -8.41 -1.51
N GLY A 37 2.57 -7.31 -1.53
CA GLY A 37 2.40 -6.47 -0.33
C GLY A 37 3.70 -5.77 0.09
N ILE A 38 3.87 -5.52 1.38
CA ILE A 38 5.04 -4.87 1.97
C ILE A 38 5.80 -5.84 2.87
N ASP A 39 7.04 -6.16 2.48
CA ASP A 39 7.99 -6.87 3.34
C ASP A 39 8.76 -5.86 4.21
N TRP A 40 8.21 -5.56 5.38
CA TRP A 40 8.70 -4.52 6.27
C TRP A 40 10.11 -4.74 6.81
N GLU A 41 10.64 -5.97 6.74
CA GLU A 41 12.00 -6.28 7.19
C GLU A 41 13.05 -5.97 6.12
N HIS A 42 12.65 -5.98 4.84
CA HIS A 42 13.55 -5.88 3.70
C HIS A 42 13.28 -4.69 2.78
N VAL A 43 12.27 -3.86 3.08
CA VAL A 43 11.97 -2.65 2.30
C VAL A 43 13.13 -1.67 2.28
N SER A 44 13.20 -0.87 1.22
CA SER A 44 14.24 0.16 1.07
C SER A 44 14.14 1.24 2.17
N LYS A 45 15.28 1.86 2.48
CA LYS A 45 15.31 3.03 3.37
C LYS A 45 14.44 4.18 2.82
N GLU A 46 14.47 4.41 1.51
CA GLU A 46 13.62 5.40 0.84
C GLU A 46 12.12 5.15 1.09
N PHE A 47 11.68 3.88 1.03
CA PHE A 47 10.31 3.50 1.34
C PHE A 47 9.94 3.85 2.78
N LEU A 48 10.80 3.49 3.75
CA LEU A 48 10.55 3.76 5.17
C LEU A 48 10.52 5.26 5.48
N ASP A 49 11.45 6.03 4.91
CA ASP A 49 11.52 7.48 5.08
C ASP A 49 10.24 8.15 4.56
N LEU A 50 9.69 7.69 3.42
CA LEU A 50 8.43 8.20 2.86
C LEU A 50 7.21 7.78 3.67
N VAL A 51 7.17 6.55 4.19
CA VAL A 51 6.09 6.11 5.09
C VAL A 51 6.07 6.96 6.35
N ASP A 52 7.23 7.30 6.93
CA ASP A 52 7.30 8.16 8.12
C ASP A 52 6.88 9.62 7.83
N GLN A 53 7.16 10.12 6.62
CA GLN A 53 6.83 11.50 6.23
C GLN A 53 5.40 11.69 5.73
N ALA A 54 4.72 10.63 5.30
CA ALA A 54 3.39 10.73 4.71
C ALA A 54 2.35 11.22 5.72
N ASP A 55 1.53 12.22 5.37
CA ASP A 55 0.35 12.62 6.18
C ASP A 55 -0.81 11.62 6.06
N LEU A 56 -0.86 10.89 4.95
CA LEU A 56 -1.88 9.90 4.62
C LEU A 56 -1.31 8.87 3.63
N MET A 57 -1.57 7.59 3.88
CA MET A 57 -1.23 6.52 2.94
C MET A 57 -2.48 5.97 2.26
N LEU A 58 -2.46 5.88 0.93
CA LEU A 58 -3.48 5.17 0.15
C LEU A 58 -2.98 3.77 -0.23
N ALA A 59 -3.43 2.76 0.50
CA ALA A 59 -3.02 1.37 0.30
C ALA A 59 -3.96 0.66 -0.67
N LYS A 60 -3.51 0.50 -1.93
CA LYS A 60 -4.30 -0.16 -2.98
C LYS A 60 -4.00 -1.65 -3.06
N GLY A 61 -5.04 -2.47 -3.03
CA GLY A 61 -4.97 -3.90 -3.25
C GLY A 61 -4.88 -4.73 -1.96
N MET A 62 -5.30 -5.98 -2.08
CA MET A 62 -5.50 -6.88 -0.94
C MET A 62 -4.18 -7.24 -0.23
N ALA A 63 -3.08 -7.43 -0.97
CA ALA A 63 -1.78 -7.73 -0.37
C ALA A 63 -1.22 -6.56 0.46
N ASN A 64 -1.50 -5.31 0.06
CA ASN A 64 -1.17 -4.14 0.89
C ASN A 64 -2.04 -4.08 2.14
N PHE A 65 -3.34 -4.39 2.03
CA PHE A 65 -4.19 -4.53 3.21
C PHE A 65 -3.65 -5.59 4.18
N GLU A 66 -3.36 -6.79 3.69
CA GLU A 66 -2.86 -7.92 4.49
C GLU A 66 -1.52 -7.65 5.17
N SER A 67 -0.64 -6.87 4.55
CA SER A 67 0.71 -6.56 5.10
C SER A 67 0.77 -5.29 5.95
N MET A 68 -0.20 -4.39 5.80
CA MET A 68 -0.22 -3.11 6.54
C MET A 68 -1.24 -3.10 7.68
N TYR A 69 -2.33 -3.86 7.62
CA TYR A 69 -3.32 -3.93 8.70
C TYR A 69 -3.10 -5.20 9.55
N PRO A 70 -3.17 -5.13 10.89
CA PRO A 70 -3.41 -3.96 11.74
C PRO A 70 -2.10 -3.36 12.26
N ARG A 71 -1.07 -3.25 11.40
CA ARG A 71 0.24 -2.75 11.83
C ARG A 71 0.10 -1.32 12.34
N ASP A 72 0.78 -1.05 13.44
CA ASP A 72 0.94 0.31 13.93
C ASP A 72 1.81 1.13 12.95
N LEU A 73 1.24 2.22 12.44
CA LEU A 73 1.80 3.03 11.38
C LEU A 73 1.76 4.51 11.77
N PRO A 74 2.75 5.31 11.32
CA PRO A 74 2.94 6.69 11.78
C PRO A 74 1.85 7.67 11.31
N SER A 75 0.98 7.23 10.40
CA SER A 75 -0.07 8.04 9.80
C SER A 75 -1.27 7.18 9.42
N PRO A 76 -2.44 7.80 9.24
CA PRO A 76 -3.62 7.07 8.79
C PRO A 76 -3.42 6.39 7.43
N VAL A 77 -4.10 5.27 7.26
CA VAL A 77 -4.13 4.52 6.01
C VAL A 77 -5.56 4.41 5.52
N PHE A 78 -5.79 4.79 4.26
CA PHE A 78 -7.00 4.48 3.54
C PHE A 78 -6.78 3.24 2.67
N PHE A 79 -7.46 2.16 2.98
CA PHE A 79 -7.37 0.92 2.21
C PHE A 79 -8.38 0.92 1.08
N LEU A 80 -7.97 0.50 -0.12
CA LEU A 80 -8.84 0.33 -1.28
C LEU A 80 -8.55 -0.98 -2.00
N PHE A 81 -9.45 -1.95 -1.93
CA PHE A 81 -9.23 -3.27 -2.54
C PHE A 81 -10.54 -4.00 -2.88
N LYS A 82 -10.40 -5.11 -3.61
CA LYS A 82 -11.48 -6.06 -3.89
C LYS A 82 -11.26 -7.34 -3.07
N ALA A 83 -12.27 -7.79 -2.33
CA ALA A 83 -12.25 -9.00 -1.53
C ALA A 83 -12.43 -10.24 -2.43
N LYS A 84 -11.32 -10.70 -3.03
CA LYS A 84 -11.32 -11.77 -4.04
C LYS A 84 -10.89 -13.15 -3.54
N CYS A 85 -10.39 -13.26 -2.30
CA CYS A 85 -10.01 -14.54 -1.71
C CYS A 85 -10.90 -14.86 -0.50
N ARG A 86 -11.15 -16.16 -0.31
CA ARG A 86 -11.98 -16.67 0.79
C ARG A 86 -11.49 -16.20 2.18
N PRO A 87 -10.18 -16.20 2.50
CA PRO A 87 -9.71 -15.72 3.81
C PRO A 87 -10.13 -14.29 4.12
N ILE A 88 -9.98 -13.36 3.16
CA ILE A 88 -10.38 -11.96 3.37
C ILE A 88 -11.90 -11.79 3.41
N GLN A 89 -12.63 -12.57 2.62
CA GLN A 89 -14.10 -12.58 2.67
C GLN A 89 -14.60 -13.02 4.05
N GLU A 90 -14.04 -14.08 4.61
CA GLU A 90 -14.39 -14.57 5.95
C GLU A 90 -13.97 -13.58 7.04
N TYR A 91 -12.77 -13.02 6.94
CA TYR A 91 -12.24 -12.06 7.91
C TYR A 91 -13.11 -10.79 8.01
N LEU A 92 -13.49 -10.21 6.87
CA LEU A 92 -14.29 -8.98 6.80
C LEU A 92 -15.80 -9.24 6.82
N LYS A 93 -16.23 -10.51 6.79
CA LYS A 93 -17.61 -10.92 6.49
C LYS A 93 -18.12 -10.26 5.20
N ALA A 94 -17.25 -10.20 4.20
CA ALA A 94 -17.50 -9.53 2.94
C ALA A 94 -18.23 -10.45 1.95
N PRO A 95 -19.17 -9.91 1.15
CA PRO A 95 -19.68 -10.62 -0.01
C PRO A 95 -18.54 -10.98 -0.99
N PRO A 96 -18.61 -12.13 -1.68
CA PRO A 96 -17.63 -12.46 -2.71
C PRO A 96 -17.47 -11.36 -3.75
N GLU A 97 -16.24 -11.09 -4.16
CA GLU A 97 -15.90 -10.11 -5.21
C GLU A 97 -16.32 -8.66 -4.91
N SER A 98 -16.62 -8.31 -3.65
CA SER A 98 -17.00 -6.95 -3.27
C SER A 98 -15.80 -5.99 -3.22
N TYR A 99 -16.07 -4.70 -3.47
CA TYR A 99 -15.09 -3.62 -3.33
C TYR A 99 -15.19 -2.98 -1.95
N TRP A 100 -14.04 -2.75 -1.32
CA TRP A 100 -13.91 -2.25 0.04
C TRP A 100 -13.05 -1.00 0.07
N ALA A 101 -13.51 -0.05 0.87
CA ALA A 101 -12.78 1.15 1.22
C ALA A 101 -13.00 1.46 2.70
N PHE A 102 -11.94 1.56 3.49
CA PHE A 102 -12.05 1.97 4.89
C PHE A 102 -10.79 2.67 5.39
N TRP A 103 -11.00 3.45 6.44
CA TRP A 103 -10.01 4.27 7.11
C TRP A 103 -9.45 3.54 8.33
N TYR A 104 -8.14 3.62 8.52
CA TYR A 104 -7.42 3.11 9.68
C TYR A 104 -6.56 4.24 10.25
N ASP A 105 -6.82 4.67 11.48
CA ASP A 105 -6.22 5.90 12.04
C ASP A 105 -4.70 5.85 12.24
N GLY A 106 -4.08 4.67 12.33
CA GLY A 106 -2.69 4.52 12.75
C GLY A 106 -2.40 5.25 14.08
N HIS A 107 -1.12 5.45 14.42
CA HIS A 107 -0.74 6.48 15.38
C HIS A 107 -0.67 7.81 14.66
N SER A 108 -1.75 8.60 14.70
CA SER A 108 -1.67 9.98 14.23
C SER A 108 -0.57 10.71 15.01
N LYS A 109 0.53 11.10 14.35
CA LYS A 109 1.49 12.07 14.89
C LYS A 109 0.66 13.22 15.46
N GLY A 110 0.79 13.47 16.77
CA GLY A 110 -0.05 14.42 17.51
C GLY A 110 -0.20 15.71 16.71
N ARG A 111 -1.41 15.96 16.19
CA ARG A 111 -1.72 17.14 15.39
C ARG A 111 -1.67 18.34 16.32
N TYR A 112 -0.52 18.99 16.41
CA TYR A 112 -0.38 20.34 16.96
C TYR A 112 -0.56 21.32 15.79
N TRP A 113 -1.81 21.60 15.44
CA TRP A 113 -2.19 22.80 14.70
C TRP A 113 -3.43 23.39 15.36
#